data_AF-A0A9D1PZR9-F1
#
_entry.id   AF-A0A9D1PZR9-F1
#
_cell.length_a   1.000
_cell.length_b   1.000
_cell.length_c   1.000
_cell.angle_alpha   90.00
_cell.angle_beta   90.00
_cell.angle_gamma   90.00
#
_symmetry.space_group_name_H-M   'P 1'
#
loop_
_entity.id
_entity.type
_entity.pdbx_description
1 polymer ?
#
loop_
_entity_poly.entity_id
_entity_poly.type
_entity_poly.pdbx_seq_one_letter_code
_entity_poly.pdbx_strand_id
1 'polypeptide(L)'
;MANISVTPKWVDVYLIEEQDPVQGGNDGVDNVPHKQIVQCLLYLKQVVDGMQGTVDSYSPDMQEAMFAALKGALDLAALAHKEHDQTRLTRFQEITATIKNRGIKSGVTLTKSSTATRNISCSDGVVFMNGRSYPVANQENTAAVASNTGTSSGIVILYMFLTSAGVIDVAATTLNGPMPDGAIELARITVPGGNTEETDPYLENVVITESARREPGWPSIQKAPAQVSVALNRTLPDTEYQVTTEVISSKGGEYQPGNLTAKDKLKNGFKLMMSGTADDVKVRLLVQHPSM
;
A
#
# COMPACT_ATOMS: atom_id res chain seq x y z
N MET A 1 77.18 36.88 32.73
CA MET A 1 76.50 35.71 32.11
C MET A 1 75.89 36.19 30.80
N ALA A 2 76.29 35.60 29.67
CA ALA A 2 75.72 35.96 28.37
C ALA A 2 74.35 35.29 28.22
N ASN A 3 73.34 36.03 27.75
CA ASN A 3 72.03 35.46 27.43
C ASN A 3 72.16 34.63 26.15
N ILE A 4 71.92 33.34 26.26
CA ILE A 4 71.98 32.39 25.14
C ILE A 4 70.59 32.33 24.50
N SER A 5 70.44 32.83 23.27
CA SER A 5 69.22 32.66 22.47
C SER A 5 69.30 31.35 21.67
N VAL A 6 68.41 30.41 21.94
CA VAL A 6 68.39 29.08 21.29
C VAL A 6 67.01 28.74 20.74
N THR A 7 66.99 28.11 19.57
CA THR A 7 65.78 27.64 18.88
C THR A 7 65.54 26.14 19.13
N PRO A 8 64.29 25.69 19.22
CA PRO A 8 63.99 24.28 19.47
C PRO A 8 64.38 23.43 18.26
N LYS A 9 65.36 22.54 18.44
CA LYS A 9 65.85 21.60 17.42
C LYS A 9 66.52 20.41 18.09
N TRP A 10 66.28 19.20 17.59
CA TRP A 10 67.07 18.03 17.97
C TRP A 10 68.44 18.06 17.29
N VAL A 11 69.50 17.98 18.08
CA VAL A 11 70.89 18.01 17.63
C VAL A 11 71.72 17.02 18.46
N ASP A 12 72.74 16.42 17.85
CA ASP A 12 73.70 15.61 18.60
C ASP A 12 74.54 16.52 19.50
N VAL A 13 74.68 16.13 20.78
CA VAL A 13 75.40 16.93 21.78
C VAL A 13 76.89 16.66 21.61
N TYR A 14 77.65 17.72 21.35
CA TYR A 14 79.11 17.69 21.27
C TYR A 14 79.70 17.38 22.65
N LEU A 15 80.72 16.52 22.69
CA LEU A 15 81.51 16.27 23.90
C LEU A 15 82.81 17.04 23.76
N ILE A 16 83.14 17.85 24.78
CA ILE A 16 84.39 18.61 24.81
C ILE A 16 85.56 17.61 24.87
N GLU A 17 86.53 17.77 23.97
CA GLU A 17 87.72 16.94 23.88
C GLU A 17 88.91 17.61 24.59
N GLU A 18 89.92 16.84 25.03
CA GLU A 18 91.09 17.38 25.77
C GLU A 18 91.93 18.40 24.98
N GLN A 19 91.75 18.45 23.65
CA GLN A 19 92.47 19.34 22.72
C GLN A 19 91.69 20.63 22.41
N ASP A 20 90.47 20.77 22.94
CA ASP A 20 89.63 21.94 22.67
C ASP A 20 90.13 23.19 23.41
N PRO A 21 90.14 24.35 22.75
CA PRO A 21 90.56 25.59 23.39
C PRO A 21 89.49 26.06 24.39
N VAL A 22 89.89 26.30 25.65
CA VAL A 22 89.03 26.89 26.68
C VAL A 22 88.68 28.32 26.27
N GLN A 23 87.49 28.49 25.69
CA GLN A 23 87.00 29.76 25.19
C GLN A 23 85.62 30.02 25.78
N GLY A 24 85.56 30.97 26.71
CA GLY A 24 84.30 31.51 27.22
C GLY A 24 83.69 32.57 26.30
N GLY A 25 82.40 32.83 26.45
CA GLY A 25 81.67 33.81 25.63
C GLY A 25 80.48 33.18 24.90
N ASN A 26 79.63 34.00 24.26
CA ASN A 26 78.41 33.49 23.62
C ASN A 26 78.73 32.36 22.62
N ASP A 27 79.79 32.48 21.84
CA ASP A 27 80.16 31.50 20.80
C ASP A 27 81.41 30.70 21.16
N GLY A 28 81.73 30.64 22.45
CA GLY A 28 82.82 29.84 23.00
C GLY A 28 82.54 28.34 22.95
N VAL A 29 83.56 27.53 22.67
CA VAL A 29 83.48 26.06 22.54
C VAL A 29 82.92 25.43 23.82
N ASP A 30 83.25 25.99 24.99
CA ASP A 30 82.75 25.56 26.30
C ASP A 30 81.21 25.62 26.43
N ASN A 31 80.55 26.51 25.68
CA ASN A 31 79.11 26.74 25.76
C ASN A 31 78.30 26.00 24.67
N VAL A 32 78.97 25.36 23.70
CA VAL A 32 78.34 24.57 22.63
C VAL A 32 77.50 23.40 23.17
N PRO A 33 78.01 22.51 24.05
CA PRO A 33 77.22 21.42 24.59
C PRO A 33 76.00 21.91 25.37
N HIS A 34 76.16 22.99 26.15
CA HIS A 34 75.06 23.58 26.91
C HIS A 34 73.97 24.16 25.99
N LYS A 35 74.35 24.84 24.90
CA LYS A 35 73.41 25.32 23.88
C LYS A 35 72.62 24.15 23.27
N GLN A 36 73.31 23.09 22.86
CA GLN A 36 72.71 21.92 22.21
C GLN A 36 71.74 21.19 23.16
N ILE A 37 72.11 21.02 24.43
CA ILE A 37 71.24 20.42 25.44
C ILE A 37 69.96 21.25 25.64
N VAL A 38 70.08 22.57 25.73
CA VAL A 38 68.90 23.45 25.89
C VAL A 38 68.02 23.42 24.64
N GLN A 39 68.58 23.31 23.43
CA GLN A 39 67.82 23.15 22.19
C GLN A 39 67.01 21.85 22.18
N CYS A 40 67.64 20.73 22.57
CA CYS A 40 66.98 19.43 22.70
C CYS A 40 65.89 19.44 23.77
N LEU A 41 66.13 20.09 24.92
CA LEU A 41 65.13 20.24 25.99
C LEU A 41 63.91 21.07 25.53
N LEU A 42 64.12 22.17 24.81
CA LEU A 42 63.04 22.98 24.27
C LEU A 42 62.23 22.22 23.21
N TYR A 43 62.89 21.43 22.36
CA TYR A 43 62.23 20.55 21.39
C TYR A 43 61.38 19.48 22.10
N LEU A 44 61.93 18.80 23.10
CA LEU A 44 61.19 17.79 23.88
C LEU A 44 60.00 18.41 24.60
N LYS A 45 60.13 19.63 25.15
CA LYS A 45 59.02 20.35 25.74
C LYS A 45 57.91 20.63 24.73
N GLN A 46 58.24 21.08 23.52
CA GLN A 46 57.25 21.27 22.45
C GLN A 46 56.54 19.97 22.06
N VAL A 47 57.27 18.86 22.01
CA VAL A 47 56.69 17.55 21.71
C VAL A 47 55.75 17.11 22.84
N VAL A 48 56.15 17.25 24.11
CA VAL A 48 55.31 16.91 25.27
C VAL A 48 54.06 17.79 25.34
N ASP A 49 54.19 19.11 25.17
CA ASP A 49 53.06 20.04 25.18
C ASP A 49 52.08 19.75 24.02
N GLY A 50 52.59 19.37 22.84
CA GLY A 50 51.76 18.91 21.72
C GLY A 50 51.06 17.57 21.98
N MET A 51 51.73 16.63 22.63
CA MET A 51 51.13 15.34 23.02
C MET A 51 50.04 15.54 24.06
N GLN A 52 50.20 16.43 25.04
CA GLN A 52 49.21 16.73 26.08
C GLN A 52 47.87 17.17 25.47
N GLY A 53 47.87 18.12 24.52
CA GLY A 53 46.65 18.59 23.86
C GLY A 53 45.96 17.52 23.01
N THR A 54 46.72 16.53 22.52
CA THR A 54 46.16 15.40 21.78
C THR A 54 45.54 14.37 22.74
N VAL A 55 46.17 14.11 23.89
CA VAL A 55 45.66 13.19 24.93
C VAL A 55 44.35 13.67 25.54
N ASP A 56 44.19 14.98 25.77
CA ASP A 56 42.93 15.54 26.28
C ASP A 56 41.76 15.35 25.29
N SER A 57 42.03 15.34 23.98
CA SER A 57 41.03 15.04 22.95
C SER A 57 40.62 13.56 22.88
N TYR A 58 41.43 12.67 23.46
CA TYR A 58 41.12 11.24 23.66
C TYR A 58 40.71 10.93 25.10
N SER A 59 40.39 11.94 25.92
CA SER A 59 39.90 11.71 27.28
C SER A 59 38.65 10.80 27.25
N PRO A 60 38.55 9.80 28.16
CA PRO A 60 37.39 8.91 28.24
C PRO A 60 36.06 9.67 28.32
N ASP A 61 36.03 10.80 29.03
CA ASP A 61 34.83 11.65 29.17
C ASP A 61 34.37 12.26 27.83
N MET A 62 35.31 12.71 26.97
CA MET A 62 34.96 13.21 25.63
C MET A 62 34.51 12.08 24.70
N GLN A 63 35.11 10.89 24.80
CA GLN A 63 34.65 9.71 24.06
C GLN A 63 33.24 9.30 24.50
N GLU A 64 32.96 9.27 25.80
CA GLU A 64 31.64 8.98 26.35
C GLU A 64 30.60 10.02 25.91
N ALA A 65 30.93 11.31 25.96
CA ALA A 65 30.07 12.38 25.47
C ALA A 65 29.79 12.25 23.96
N MET A 66 30.81 11.91 23.17
CA MET A 66 30.67 11.69 21.72
C MET A 66 29.82 10.44 21.42
N PHE A 67 30.00 9.34 22.15
CA PHE A 67 29.18 8.14 22.02
C PHE A 67 27.73 8.38 22.46
N ALA A 68 27.50 9.16 23.52
CA ALA A 68 26.17 9.54 23.96
C ALA A 68 25.47 10.42 22.91
N ALA A 69 26.18 11.41 22.35
CA ALA A 69 25.69 12.25 21.27
C ALA A 69 25.36 11.42 20.01
N LEU A 70 26.23 10.47 19.64
CA LEU A 70 26.01 9.57 18.50
C LEU A 70 24.80 8.66 18.72
N LYS A 71 24.63 8.08 19.91
CA LYS A 71 23.43 7.29 20.26
C LYS A 71 22.16 8.12 20.16
N GLY A 72 22.16 9.32 20.73
CA GLY A 72 21.02 10.24 20.63
C GLY A 72 20.69 10.60 19.18
N ALA A 73 21.71 10.84 18.35
CA ALA A 73 21.53 11.11 16.93
C ALA A 73 20.95 9.90 16.16
N LEU A 74 21.42 8.69 16.46
CA LEU A 74 20.91 7.45 15.87
C LEU A 74 19.48 7.15 16.29
N ASP A 75 19.12 7.40 17.56
CA ASP A 75 17.75 7.24 18.06
C ASP A 75 16.78 8.21 17.37
N LEU A 76 17.20 9.47 17.20
CA LEU A 76 16.42 10.48 16.46
C LEU A 76 16.29 10.11 14.98
N ALA A 77 17.35 9.61 14.34
CA ALA A 77 17.30 9.15 12.96
C ALA A 77 16.36 7.95 12.81
N ALA A 78 16.41 6.98 13.73
CA ALA A 78 15.52 5.83 13.74
C ALA A 78 14.05 6.25 13.93
N LEU A 79 13.78 7.23 14.80
CA LEU A 79 12.45 7.80 14.96
C LEU A 79 11.98 8.50 13.68
N ALA A 80 12.83 9.32 13.06
CA ALA A 80 12.50 10.01 11.82
C ALA A 80 12.14 9.03 10.69
N HIS A 81 12.87 7.91 10.58
CA HIS A 81 12.54 6.86 9.62
C HIS A 81 11.19 6.19 9.93
N LYS A 82 10.90 5.90 11.20
CA LYS A 82 9.61 5.32 11.61
C LYS A 82 8.45 6.28 11.31
N GLU A 83 8.60 7.57 11.62
CA GLU A 83 7.59 8.60 11.34
C GLU A 83 7.38 8.81 9.84
N HIS A 84 8.46 8.75 9.05
CA HIS A 84 8.36 8.81 7.60
C HIS A 84 7.56 7.63 7.04
N ASP A 85 7.87 6.40 7.47
CA ASP A 85 7.13 5.21 7.06
C ASP A 85 5.68 5.24 7.52
N GLN A 86 5.43 5.70 8.75
CA GLN A 86 4.09 5.88 9.29
C GLN A 86 3.31 6.93 8.47
N THR A 87 3.95 8.03 8.07
CA THR A 87 3.33 9.04 7.22
C THR A 87 2.94 8.46 5.86
N ARG A 88 3.86 7.74 5.22
CA ARG A 88 3.68 7.23 3.87
C ARG A 88 2.68 6.07 3.78
N LEU A 89 2.52 5.31 4.86
CA LEU A 89 1.71 4.07 4.86
C LEU A 89 0.43 4.15 5.70
N THR A 90 0.36 5.04 6.68
CA THR A 90 -0.80 5.12 7.60
C THR A 90 -1.50 6.47 7.56
N ARG A 91 -0.76 7.59 7.49
CA ARG A 91 -1.38 8.93 7.44
C ARG A 91 -2.03 9.19 6.09
N PHE A 92 -1.43 8.70 5.01
CA PHE A 92 -1.98 8.78 3.65
C PHE A 92 -2.01 7.40 3.01
N GLN A 93 -3.18 6.95 2.57
CA GLN A 93 -3.31 5.75 1.75
C GLN A 93 -4.05 6.08 0.46
N GLU A 94 -3.42 5.82 -0.67
CA GLU A 94 -4.07 5.87 -1.98
C GLU A 94 -4.61 4.48 -2.33
N ILE A 95 -5.90 4.42 -2.67
CA ILE A 95 -6.60 3.19 -3.00
C ILE A 95 -7.44 3.45 -4.25
N THR A 96 -7.63 2.43 -5.07
CA THR A 96 -8.59 2.48 -6.19
C THR A 96 -9.70 1.46 -5.96
N ALA A 97 -10.93 1.84 -6.31
CA ALA A 97 -12.08 0.95 -6.24
C ALA A 97 -13.00 1.19 -7.44
N THR A 98 -13.73 0.15 -7.84
CA THR A 98 -14.74 0.23 -8.90
C THR A 98 -16.09 -0.13 -8.32
N ILE A 99 -17.07 0.77 -8.48
CA ILE A 99 -18.46 0.52 -8.10
C ILE A 99 -19.24 0.15 -9.34
N LYS A 100 -19.88 -1.03 -9.31
CA LYS A 100 -20.81 -1.49 -10.35
C LYS A 100 -22.22 -1.10 -9.94
N ASN A 101 -22.90 -0.30 -10.77
CA ASN A 101 -24.26 0.19 -10.56
C ASN A 101 -25.17 -0.41 -11.62
N ARG A 102 -25.37 -1.71 -11.49
CA ARG A 102 -26.19 -2.51 -12.39
C ARG A 102 -27.05 -3.49 -11.61
N GLY A 103 -28.16 -3.90 -12.20
CA GLY A 103 -29.11 -4.77 -11.54
C GLY A 103 -30.44 -4.88 -12.27
N ILE A 104 -31.43 -5.40 -11.56
CA ILE A 104 -32.78 -5.63 -12.06
C ILE A 104 -33.69 -4.50 -11.58
N LYS A 105 -34.47 -3.92 -12.48
CA LYS A 105 -35.53 -2.96 -12.14
C LYS A 105 -36.85 -3.68 -11.89
N SER A 106 -37.26 -4.56 -12.79
CA SER A 106 -38.52 -5.31 -12.69
C SER A 106 -38.43 -6.63 -13.44
N GLY A 107 -39.22 -7.62 -13.03
CA GLY A 107 -39.23 -8.94 -13.68
C GLY A 107 -37.93 -9.72 -13.44
N VAL A 108 -37.46 -10.41 -14.48
CA VAL A 108 -36.25 -11.26 -14.43
C VAL A 108 -36.38 -12.30 -13.32
N THR A 109 -37.33 -13.21 -13.52
CA THR A 109 -37.55 -14.38 -12.65
C THR A 109 -36.85 -15.58 -13.26
N LEU A 110 -36.10 -16.31 -12.44
CA LEU A 110 -35.36 -17.50 -12.85
C LEU A 110 -36.19 -18.75 -12.61
N THR A 111 -36.30 -19.61 -13.63
CA THR A 111 -37.04 -20.87 -13.52
C THR A 111 -36.25 -22.02 -14.13
N LYS A 112 -36.20 -23.15 -13.42
CA LYS A 112 -35.62 -24.39 -13.97
C LYS A 112 -36.46 -24.86 -15.16
N SER A 113 -35.79 -25.30 -16.22
CA SER A 113 -36.49 -25.88 -17.36
C SER A 113 -37.09 -27.24 -17.01
N SER A 114 -38.28 -27.51 -17.53
CA SER A 114 -38.89 -28.85 -17.52
C SER A 114 -38.76 -29.58 -18.86
N THR A 115 -38.26 -28.91 -19.90
CA THR A 115 -38.24 -29.43 -21.28
C THR A 115 -36.84 -29.53 -21.88
N ALA A 116 -35.90 -28.69 -21.44
CA ALA A 116 -34.51 -28.71 -21.87
C ALA A 116 -33.59 -29.16 -20.74
N THR A 117 -32.71 -30.09 -21.06
CA THR A 117 -31.72 -30.63 -20.13
C THR A 117 -30.79 -29.52 -19.62
N ARG A 118 -30.71 -29.41 -18.30
CA ARG A 118 -29.82 -28.53 -17.53
C ARG A 118 -29.92 -27.04 -17.87
N ASN A 119 -31.07 -26.58 -18.33
CA ASN A 119 -31.26 -25.16 -18.67
C ASN A 119 -32.09 -24.40 -17.64
N ILE A 120 -31.77 -23.12 -17.50
CA ILE A 120 -32.55 -22.13 -16.77
C ILE A 120 -33.19 -21.17 -17.78
N SER A 121 -34.47 -20.88 -17.57
CA SER A 121 -35.23 -19.84 -18.28
C SER A 121 -35.28 -18.57 -17.45
N CYS A 122 -35.46 -17.45 -18.14
CA CYS A 122 -35.62 -16.12 -17.54
C CYS A 122 -36.87 -15.43 -18.09
N SER A 123 -37.72 -14.93 -17.19
CA SER A 123 -38.88 -14.14 -17.59
C SER A 123 -38.49 -12.81 -18.22
N ASP A 124 -39.46 -12.17 -18.87
CA ASP A 124 -39.36 -10.78 -19.30
C ASP A 124 -39.14 -9.83 -18.11
N GLY A 125 -38.65 -8.63 -18.42
CA GLY A 125 -38.36 -7.63 -17.41
C GLY A 125 -37.55 -6.45 -17.92
N VAL A 126 -36.95 -5.72 -16.98
CA VAL A 126 -36.10 -4.57 -17.26
C VAL A 126 -34.89 -4.64 -16.33
N VAL A 127 -33.70 -4.51 -16.91
CA VAL A 127 -32.43 -4.36 -16.18
C VAL A 127 -31.84 -2.99 -16.42
N PHE A 128 -30.89 -2.60 -15.59
CA PHE A 128 -30.09 -1.39 -15.78
C PHE A 128 -28.61 -1.72 -15.68
N MET A 129 -27.83 -1.14 -16.58
CA MET A 129 -26.37 -1.19 -16.65
C MET A 129 -25.90 -0.04 -17.54
N ASN A 130 -24.61 0.33 -17.50
CA ASN A 130 -24.07 1.41 -18.33
C ASN A 130 -24.92 2.71 -18.29
N GLY A 131 -25.47 3.05 -17.11
CA GLY A 131 -26.30 4.24 -16.90
C GLY A 131 -27.65 4.29 -17.62
N ARG A 132 -28.15 3.17 -18.16
CA ARG A 132 -29.43 3.10 -18.90
C ARG A 132 -30.23 1.84 -18.55
N SER A 133 -31.53 1.89 -18.79
CA SER A 133 -32.40 0.71 -18.72
C SER A 133 -32.45 -0.03 -20.05
N TYR A 134 -32.48 -1.36 -19.98
CA TYR A 134 -32.62 -2.24 -21.13
C TYR A 134 -33.79 -3.19 -20.91
N PRO A 135 -34.68 -3.35 -21.92
CA PRO A 135 -35.72 -4.36 -21.85
C PRO A 135 -35.10 -5.75 -21.97
N VAL A 136 -35.68 -6.71 -21.25
CA VAL A 136 -35.35 -8.12 -21.31
C VAL A 136 -36.59 -8.84 -21.85
N ALA A 137 -36.44 -9.52 -22.98
CA ALA A 137 -37.47 -10.40 -23.51
C ALA A 137 -37.50 -11.72 -22.73
N ASN A 138 -38.64 -12.42 -22.75
CA ASN A 138 -38.72 -13.77 -22.22
C ASN A 138 -37.71 -14.68 -22.95
N GLN A 139 -36.92 -15.42 -22.18
CA GLN A 139 -35.80 -16.23 -22.64
C GLN A 139 -35.95 -17.65 -22.09
N GLU A 140 -36.52 -18.52 -22.92
CA GLU A 140 -36.74 -19.91 -22.56
C GLU A 140 -35.50 -20.75 -22.85
N ASN A 141 -35.08 -21.55 -21.86
CA ASN A 141 -34.01 -22.53 -21.99
C ASN A 141 -32.67 -21.94 -22.45
N THR A 142 -32.38 -20.69 -22.11
CA THR A 142 -31.22 -19.95 -22.61
C THR A 142 -29.92 -20.31 -21.89
N ALA A 143 -29.95 -20.46 -20.56
CA ALA A 143 -28.72 -20.60 -19.77
C ALA A 143 -28.45 -22.05 -19.37
N ALA A 144 -27.43 -22.66 -19.97
CA ALA A 144 -27.03 -24.03 -19.71
C ALA A 144 -26.12 -24.14 -18.47
N VAL A 145 -26.56 -24.92 -17.48
CA VAL A 145 -25.82 -25.15 -16.24
C VAL A 145 -24.82 -26.28 -16.44
N ALA A 146 -23.53 -25.99 -16.26
CA ALA A 146 -22.47 -26.96 -16.41
C ALA A 146 -22.68 -28.20 -15.51
N SER A 147 -22.34 -29.38 -16.04
CA SER A 147 -22.27 -30.64 -15.27
C SER A 147 -21.08 -30.64 -14.32
N ASN A 148 -21.20 -31.36 -13.21
CA ASN A 148 -20.14 -31.58 -12.24
C ASN A 148 -19.87 -33.08 -12.06
N THR A 149 -18.87 -33.60 -12.76
CA THR A 149 -18.41 -34.99 -12.65
C THR A 149 -17.47 -35.23 -11.47
N GLY A 150 -17.10 -34.18 -10.74
CA GLY A 150 -16.26 -34.27 -9.55
C GLY A 150 -17.02 -34.77 -8.32
N THR A 151 -16.32 -34.88 -7.20
CA THR A 151 -16.88 -35.36 -5.92
C THR A 151 -17.32 -34.23 -4.99
N SER A 152 -16.81 -33.00 -5.20
CA SER A 152 -17.15 -31.82 -4.43
C SER A 152 -18.13 -30.91 -5.17
N SER A 153 -18.95 -30.17 -4.43
CA SER A 153 -19.83 -29.14 -5.01
C SER A 153 -19.03 -28.06 -5.73
N GLY A 154 -19.56 -27.57 -6.84
CA GLY A 154 -19.04 -26.43 -7.59
C GLY A 154 -20.08 -25.32 -7.73
N ILE A 155 -19.63 -24.14 -8.16
CA ILE A 155 -20.47 -22.96 -8.35
C ILE A 155 -20.53 -22.63 -9.83
N VAL A 156 -21.74 -22.44 -10.34
CA VAL A 156 -22.01 -21.84 -11.64
C VAL A 156 -22.67 -20.48 -11.39
N ILE A 157 -22.18 -19.44 -12.05
CA ILE A 157 -22.74 -18.10 -11.93
C ILE A 157 -23.69 -17.86 -13.10
N LEU A 158 -24.94 -17.54 -12.80
CA LEU A 158 -25.91 -17.09 -13.78
C LEU A 158 -25.81 -15.58 -13.93
N TYR A 159 -25.67 -15.09 -15.16
CA TYR A 159 -25.44 -13.67 -15.43
C TYR A 159 -26.20 -13.19 -16.67
N MET A 160 -26.41 -11.88 -16.73
CA MET A 160 -26.89 -11.18 -17.91
C MET A 160 -25.80 -10.31 -18.50
N PHE A 161 -25.78 -10.18 -19.83
CA PHE A 161 -24.83 -9.33 -20.53
C PHE A 161 -25.49 -8.64 -21.72
N LEU A 162 -24.91 -7.52 -22.14
CA LEU A 162 -25.32 -6.80 -23.33
C LEU A 162 -24.59 -7.38 -24.54
N THR A 163 -25.33 -7.93 -25.49
CA THR A 163 -24.79 -8.44 -26.76
C THR A 163 -24.34 -7.28 -27.66
N SER A 164 -23.53 -7.57 -28.68
CA SER A 164 -23.13 -6.58 -29.70
C SER A 164 -24.31 -6.00 -30.48
N ALA A 165 -25.43 -6.73 -30.54
CA ALA A 165 -26.69 -6.27 -31.13
C ALA A 165 -27.50 -5.32 -30.22
N GLY A 166 -27.03 -5.05 -29.00
CA GLY A 166 -27.72 -4.18 -28.04
C GLY A 166 -28.88 -4.85 -27.30
N VAL A 167 -28.97 -6.18 -27.35
CA VAL A 167 -29.99 -6.98 -26.65
C VAL A 167 -29.38 -7.60 -25.40
N ILE A 168 -30.16 -7.65 -24.32
CA ILE A 168 -29.77 -8.35 -23.09
C ILE A 168 -30.01 -9.85 -23.27
N ASP A 169 -28.97 -10.64 -23.01
CA ASP A 169 -29.03 -12.09 -23.05
C ASP A 169 -28.56 -12.69 -21.72
N VAL A 170 -29.03 -13.89 -21.40
CA VAL A 170 -28.70 -14.61 -20.17
C VAL A 170 -27.71 -15.72 -20.49
N ALA A 171 -26.74 -15.95 -19.64
CA ALA A 171 -25.85 -17.10 -19.76
C ALA A 171 -25.40 -17.58 -18.39
N ALA A 172 -24.81 -18.77 -18.36
CA ALA A 172 -24.19 -19.34 -17.19
C ALA A 172 -22.70 -19.55 -17.45
N THR A 173 -21.88 -19.39 -16.41
CA THR A 173 -20.45 -19.67 -16.51
C THR A 173 -20.19 -21.17 -16.63
N THR A 174 -18.96 -21.54 -16.99
CA THR A 174 -18.45 -22.87 -16.71
C THR A 174 -18.42 -23.14 -15.20
N LEU A 175 -18.29 -24.41 -14.82
CA LEU A 175 -18.17 -24.81 -13.42
C LEU A 175 -16.95 -24.12 -12.78
N ASN A 176 -17.19 -23.36 -11.71
CA ASN A 176 -16.21 -22.52 -11.02
C ASN A 176 -15.52 -21.46 -11.90
N GLY A 177 -16.13 -21.13 -13.04
CA GLY A 177 -15.61 -20.11 -13.95
C GLY A 177 -15.79 -18.69 -13.42
N PRO A 178 -14.92 -17.74 -13.82
CA PRO A 178 -15.08 -16.34 -13.46
C PRO A 178 -16.30 -15.74 -14.17
N MET A 179 -16.92 -14.76 -13.53
CA MET A 179 -17.98 -13.96 -14.14
C MET A 179 -17.37 -13.05 -15.23
N PRO A 180 -17.97 -12.97 -16.43
CA PRO A 180 -17.51 -12.06 -17.47
C PRO A 180 -17.57 -10.58 -17.06
N ASP A 181 -16.63 -9.79 -17.56
CA ASP A 181 -16.62 -8.35 -17.37
C ASP A 181 -17.84 -7.70 -18.02
N GLY A 182 -18.36 -6.64 -17.38
CA GLY A 182 -19.54 -5.94 -17.91
C GLY A 182 -20.89 -6.64 -17.64
N ALA A 183 -20.91 -7.88 -17.14
CA ALA A 183 -22.16 -8.59 -16.86
C ALA A 183 -22.83 -8.16 -15.54
N ILE A 184 -24.09 -8.57 -15.36
CA ILE A 184 -24.89 -8.48 -14.14
C ILE A 184 -24.99 -9.88 -13.53
N GLU A 185 -24.60 -10.07 -12.27
CA GLU A 185 -24.78 -11.34 -11.55
C GLU A 185 -26.27 -11.49 -11.18
N LEU A 186 -26.90 -12.58 -11.61
CA LEU A 186 -28.29 -12.88 -11.26
C LEU A 186 -28.38 -13.79 -10.04
N ALA A 187 -27.68 -14.91 -10.10
CA ALA A 187 -27.71 -15.93 -9.07
C ALA A 187 -26.45 -16.79 -9.11
N ARG A 188 -26.18 -17.48 -8.00
CA ARG A 188 -25.18 -18.54 -7.90
C ARG A 188 -25.88 -19.88 -7.75
N ILE A 189 -25.52 -20.81 -8.63
CA ILE A 189 -26.04 -22.16 -8.66
C ILE A 189 -24.99 -23.08 -8.03
N THR A 190 -25.34 -23.70 -6.91
CA THR A 190 -24.51 -24.74 -6.28
C THR A 190 -24.85 -26.07 -6.92
N VAL A 191 -23.88 -26.66 -7.61
CA VAL A 191 -24.00 -27.93 -8.34
C VAL A 191 -23.25 -29.02 -7.55
N PRO A 192 -23.95 -29.99 -6.92
CA PRO A 192 -23.31 -31.05 -6.15
C PRO A 192 -22.32 -31.89 -6.97
N GLY A 193 -21.42 -32.61 -6.31
CA GLY A 193 -20.57 -33.60 -6.97
C GLY A 193 -21.40 -34.74 -7.58
N GLY A 194 -21.02 -35.21 -8.77
CA GLY A 194 -21.73 -36.24 -9.53
C GLY A 194 -23.04 -35.79 -10.17
N ASN A 195 -23.32 -34.48 -10.21
CA ASN A 195 -24.52 -33.90 -10.80
C ASN A 195 -24.32 -33.65 -12.30
N THR A 196 -24.90 -34.49 -13.16
CA THR A 196 -24.71 -34.48 -14.61
C THR A 196 -26.05 -34.48 -15.35
N GLU A 197 -26.01 -34.49 -16.67
CA GLU A 197 -27.21 -34.63 -17.52
C GLU A 197 -27.93 -35.98 -17.31
N GLU A 198 -27.21 -37.01 -16.88
CA GLU A 198 -27.78 -38.33 -16.62
C GLU A 198 -28.41 -38.42 -15.23
N THR A 199 -27.77 -37.82 -14.22
CA THR A 199 -28.17 -37.96 -12.81
C THR A 199 -29.14 -36.87 -12.35
N ASP A 200 -29.10 -35.69 -12.96
CA ASP A 200 -29.98 -34.57 -12.64
C ASP A 200 -30.25 -33.69 -13.88
N PRO A 201 -30.98 -34.20 -14.89
CA PRO A 201 -31.25 -33.49 -16.12
C PRO A 201 -32.06 -32.20 -15.93
N TYR A 202 -32.92 -32.12 -14.91
CA TYR A 202 -33.81 -30.97 -14.68
C TYR A 202 -33.43 -30.14 -13.44
N LEU A 203 -32.18 -30.31 -12.98
CA LEU A 203 -31.58 -29.51 -11.93
C LEU A 203 -32.35 -29.56 -10.60
N GLU A 204 -33.01 -30.66 -10.27
CA GLU A 204 -33.78 -30.80 -9.03
C GLU A 204 -32.89 -30.65 -7.80
N ASN A 205 -31.67 -31.22 -7.85
CA ASN A 205 -30.74 -31.28 -6.73
C ASN A 205 -29.83 -30.05 -6.63
N VAL A 206 -29.91 -29.10 -7.57
CA VAL A 206 -29.12 -27.86 -7.51
C VAL A 206 -29.85 -26.77 -6.72
N VAL A 207 -29.07 -25.98 -5.99
CA VAL A 207 -29.55 -24.85 -5.20
C VAL A 207 -29.23 -23.55 -5.93
N ILE A 208 -30.25 -22.76 -6.24
CA ILE A 208 -30.10 -21.43 -6.85
C ILE A 208 -30.23 -20.39 -5.74
N THR A 209 -29.17 -19.60 -5.53
CA THR A 209 -29.15 -18.48 -4.59
C THR A 209 -29.13 -17.18 -5.36
N GLU A 210 -30.22 -16.42 -5.33
CA GLU A 210 -30.28 -15.11 -5.97
C GLU A 210 -29.33 -14.12 -5.30
N SER A 211 -28.57 -13.39 -6.11
CA SER A 211 -27.59 -12.38 -5.68
C SER A 211 -27.77 -11.02 -6.37
N ALA A 212 -28.65 -10.94 -7.37
CA ALA A 212 -28.91 -9.70 -8.08
C ALA A 212 -29.42 -8.58 -7.18
N ARG A 213 -28.87 -7.38 -7.39
CA ARG A 213 -29.45 -6.14 -6.87
C ARG A 213 -30.77 -5.84 -7.58
N ARG A 214 -31.85 -5.72 -6.81
CA ARG A 214 -33.19 -5.37 -7.30
C ARG A 214 -33.57 -3.95 -6.87
N GLU A 215 -33.83 -3.07 -7.83
CA GLU A 215 -34.12 -1.64 -7.63
C GLU A 215 -35.29 -1.16 -8.50
N PRO A 216 -36.54 -1.37 -8.07
CA PRO A 216 -37.73 -0.95 -8.83
C PRO A 216 -37.82 0.56 -9.07
N GLY A 217 -37.28 1.35 -8.15
CA GLY A 217 -37.29 2.81 -8.20
C GLY A 217 -36.21 3.42 -9.09
N TRP A 218 -35.25 2.64 -9.61
CA TRP A 218 -34.17 3.19 -10.42
C TRP A 218 -34.69 3.83 -11.72
N PRO A 219 -34.21 5.00 -12.16
CA PRO A 219 -33.09 5.79 -11.59
C PRO A 219 -33.50 6.83 -10.54
N SER A 220 -34.79 7.06 -10.32
CA SER A 220 -35.28 8.17 -9.49
C SER A 220 -35.14 7.91 -7.98
N ILE A 221 -35.25 6.65 -7.56
CA ILE A 221 -35.13 6.22 -6.15
C ILE A 221 -34.21 5.00 -6.08
N GLN A 222 -33.18 5.08 -5.25
CA GLN A 222 -32.29 3.95 -4.95
C GLN A 222 -32.54 3.50 -3.51
N LYS A 223 -33.17 2.33 -3.34
CA LYS A 223 -33.49 1.78 -2.01
C LYS A 223 -32.26 1.11 -1.39
N ALA A 224 -31.43 0.49 -2.21
CA ALA A 224 -30.17 -0.14 -1.83
C ALA A 224 -29.05 0.39 -2.74
N PRO A 225 -28.55 1.62 -2.52
CA PRO A 225 -27.54 2.26 -3.36
C PRO A 225 -26.36 1.35 -3.69
N ALA A 226 -25.76 1.53 -4.87
CA ALA A 226 -24.62 0.73 -5.28
C ALA A 226 -23.47 0.91 -4.28
N GLN A 227 -22.94 -0.20 -3.77
CA GLN A 227 -21.92 -0.18 -2.73
C GLN A 227 -20.82 -1.21 -3.01
N VAL A 228 -19.59 -0.89 -2.61
CA VAL A 228 -18.45 -1.80 -2.65
C VAL A 228 -17.69 -1.72 -1.34
N SER A 229 -17.24 -2.87 -0.83
CA SER A 229 -16.36 -2.91 0.33
C SER A 229 -14.93 -2.64 -0.12
N VAL A 230 -14.31 -1.63 0.47
CA VAL A 230 -12.91 -1.24 0.19
C VAL A 230 -12.07 -1.59 1.40
N ALA A 231 -11.08 -2.46 1.20
CA ALA A 231 -10.08 -2.78 2.22
C ALA A 231 -8.99 -1.70 2.23
N LEU A 232 -8.56 -1.30 3.44
CA LEU A 232 -7.40 -0.42 3.60
C LEU A 232 -6.11 -1.24 3.42
N ASN A 233 -5.07 -0.60 2.88
CA ASN A 233 -3.74 -1.22 2.75
C ASN A 233 -3.14 -1.54 4.12
N ARG A 234 -3.50 -0.76 5.14
CA ARG A 234 -3.09 -0.97 6.53
C ARG A 234 -4.21 -0.65 7.48
N THR A 235 -4.31 -1.46 8.55
CA THR A 235 -5.27 -1.23 9.63
C THR A 235 -4.92 0.05 10.38
N LEU A 236 -5.89 0.94 10.51
CA LEU A 236 -5.81 2.20 11.24
C LEU A 236 -6.19 1.99 12.72
N PRO A 237 -5.75 2.88 13.63
CA PRO A 237 -6.02 2.74 15.05
C PRO A 237 -7.52 2.89 15.38
N ASP A 238 -8.24 3.72 14.63
CA ASP A 238 -9.66 4.01 14.81
C ASP A 238 -10.39 4.25 13.47
N THR A 239 -11.63 4.72 13.54
CA THR A 239 -12.54 4.94 12.42
C THR A 239 -12.72 6.42 12.02
N GLU A 240 -12.02 7.34 12.68
CA GLU A 240 -12.12 8.80 12.50
C GLU A 240 -11.34 9.32 11.28
N TYR A 241 -10.80 8.41 10.45
CA TYR A 241 -10.15 8.78 9.20
C TYR A 241 -11.12 9.39 8.19
N GLN A 242 -10.61 10.29 7.37
CA GLN A 242 -11.33 10.90 6.26
C GLN A 242 -11.05 10.14 4.96
N VAL A 243 -12.03 10.11 4.07
CA VAL A 243 -11.91 9.49 2.75
C VAL A 243 -12.31 10.54 1.72
N THR A 244 -11.35 11.00 0.95
CA THR A 244 -11.57 11.89 -0.18
C THR A 244 -11.72 11.06 -1.44
N THR A 245 -12.78 11.30 -2.20
CA THR A 245 -13.12 10.52 -3.40
C THR A 245 -12.88 11.35 -4.65
N GLU A 246 -12.16 10.81 -5.61
CA GLU A 246 -11.96 11.38 -6.94
C GLU A 246 -12.44 10.38 -7.99
N VAL A 247 -13.41 10.77 -8.82
CA VAL A 247 -13.89 9.92 -9.92
C VAL A 247 -12.88 9.98 -11.07
N ILE A 248 -12.30 8.84 -11.43
CA ILE A 248 -11.36 8.72 -12.56
C ILE A 248 -12.13 8.52 -13.86
N SER A 249 -13.13 7.63 -13.85
CA SER A 249 -13.90 7.27 -15.03
C SER A 249 -15.26 6.71 -14.65
N SER A 250 -16.23 6.80 -15.55
CA SER A 250 -17.53 6.15 -15.41
C SER A 250 -18.06 5.71 -16.78
N LYS A 251 -18.96 4.73 -16.80
CA LYS A 251 -19.67 4.28 -18.01
C LYS A 251 -21.14 4.62 -17.95
N GLY A 252 -21.58 5.37 -18.96
CA GLY A 252 -22.96 5.84 -19.06
C GLY A 252 -23.28 6.88 -18.00
N GLY A 253 -24.06 7.90 -18.36
CA GLY A 253 -24.27 9.02 -17.45
C GLY A 253 -22.92 9.66 -17.06
N GLU A 254 -22.12 10.03 -18.06
CA GLU A 254 -20.71 10.48 -17.98
C GLU A 254 -20.45 11.61 -16.96
N TYR A 255 -21.50 12.29 -16.50
CA TYR A 255 -21.49 13.34 -15.47
C TYR A 255 -22.50 13.10 -14.33
N GLN A 256 -23.00 11.88 -14.17
CA GLN A 256 -23.99 11.50 -13.16
C GLN A 256 -23.52 10.37 -12.21
N PRO A 257 -22.25 10.31 -11.76
CA PRO A 257 -21.87 9.39 -10.66
C PRO A 257 -22.51 9.80 -9.33
N GLY A 258 -23.05 11.02 -9.24
CA GLY A 258 -23.71 11.52 -8.03
C GLY A 258 -22.70 11.69 -6.89
N ASN A 259 -23.16 11.53 -5.66
CA ASN A 259 -22.31 11.62 -4.49
C ASN A 259 -21.72 10.25 -4.15
N LEU A 260 -20.41 10.24 -3.93
CA LEU A 260 -19.67 9.10 -3.39
C LEU A 260 -19.42 9.35 -1.92
N THR A 261 -19.84 8.40 -1.08
CA THR A 261 -19.71 8.53 0.38
C THR A 261 -19.15 7.26 0.98
N ALA A 262 -18.16 7.42 1.86
CA ALA A 262 -17.66 6.33 2.68
C ALA A 262 -18.57 6.17 3.92
N LYS A 263 -19.18 4.99 4.07
CA LYS A 263 -19.99 4.60 5.23
C LYS A 263 -19.45 3.31 5.85
N ASP A 264 -20.00 2.94 7.00
CA ASP A 264 -19.61 1.75 7.76
C ASP A 264 -18.08 1.64 7.90
N LYS A 265 -17.44 2.73 8.35
CA LYS A 265 -15.99 2.79 8.52
C LYS A 265 -15.57 1.81 9.62
N LEU A 266 -14.56 1.02 9.32
CA LEU A 266 -13.88 0.08 10.19
C LEU A 266 -12.38 0.35 10.13
N LYS A 267 -11.65 -0.13 11.13
CA LYS A 267 -10.19 0.05 11.20
C LYS A 267 -9.46 -0.50 9.97
N ASN A 268 -10.04 -1.49 9.27
CA ASN A 268 -9.44 -2.18 8.14
C ASN A 268 -10.14 -1.90 6.80
N GLY A 269 -11.18 -1.07 6.76
CA GLY A 269 -11.98 -0.90 5.55
C GLY A 269 -13.24 -0.08 5.74
N PHE A 270 -13.94 0.18 4.66
CA PHE A 270 -15.23 0.87 4.67
C PHE A 270 -16.08 0.44 3.49
N LYS A 271 -17.36 0.81 3.50
CA LYS A 271 -18.22 0.68 2.33
C LYS A 271 -18.26 2.01 1.58
N LEU A 272 -17.83 1.99 0.32
CA LEU A 272 -18.02 3.11 -0.58
C LEU A 272 -19.37 2.97 -1.26
N MET A 273 -20.25 3.96 -1.08
CA MET A 273 -21.59 3.99 -1.64
C MET A 273 -21.75 5.13 -2.63
N MET A 274 -22.55 4.91 -3.66
CA MET A 274 -22.82 5.85 -4.73
C MET A 274 -24.30 6.11 -4.90
N SER A 275 -24.69 7.39 -5.10
CA SER A 275 -26.08 7.79 -5.30
C SER A 275 -26.47 8.07 -6.76
N GLY A 276 -25.50 8.08 -7.68
CA GLY A 276 -25.72 8.38 -9.09
C GLY A 276 -26.23 7.21 -9.92
N THR A 277 -26.43 7.48 -11.21
CA THR A 277 -26.93 6.52 -12.21
C THR A 277 -25.81 5.90 -13.04
N ALA A 278 -24.62 6.50 -13.05
CA ALA A 278 -23.48 5.98 -13.80
C ALA A 278 -23.09 4.57 -13.33
N ASP A 279 -22.53 3.77 -14.24
CA ASP A 279 -22.06 2.40 -13.98
C ASP A 279 -20.54 2.28 -14.19
N ASP A 280 -19.92 1.18 -13.76
CA ASP A 280 -18.46 0.96 -13.78
C ASP A 280 -17.67 2.21 -13.33
N VAL A 281 -18.05 2.80 -12.20
CA VAL A 281 -17.44 4.03 -11.71
C VAL A 281 -16.15 3.70 -11.00
N LYS A 282 -15.03 4.08 -11.62
CA LYS A 282 -13.69 3.94 -11.06
C LYS A 282 -13.35 5.18 -10.24
N VAL A 283 -12.99 4.96 -8.99
CA VAL A 283 -12.75 6.01 -8.01
C VAL A 283 -11.35 5.83 -7.43
N ARG A 284 -10.57 6.92 -7.39
CA ARG A 284 -9.39 7.04 -6.56
C ARG A 284 -9.81 7.56 -5.19
N LEU A 285 -9.31 6.93 -4.15
CA LEU A 285 -9.63 7.21 -2.77
C LEU A 285 -8.35 7.62 -2.07
N LEU A 286 -8.37 8.78 -1.44
CA LEU A 286 -7.32 9.22 -0.53
C LEU A 286 -7.83 9.11 0.90
N VAL A 287 -7.28 8.16 1.64
CA VAL A 287 -7.60 7.96 3.06
C VAL A 287 -6.59 8.73 3.89
N GLN A 288 -7.10 9.59 4.78
CA GLN A 288 -6.29 10.46 5.63
C GLN A 288 -6.69 10.30 7.09
N HIS A 289 -5.72 10.04 7.96
CA HIS A 289 -5.97 9.95 9.41
C HIS A 289 -5.41 11.20 10.10
N PRO A 290 -6.24 12.11 10.64
CA PRO A 290 -5.79 13.40 11.16
C PRO A 290 -5.04 13.31 12.51
N SER A 291 -5.14 12.19 13.22
CA SER A 291 -4.70 12.04 14.61
C SER A 291 -3.55 11.04 14.83
N MET A 292 -2.75 10.74 13.80
CA MET A 292 -1.46 10.05 13.98
C MET A 292 -0.33 10.90 13.48
#